data_AF-A0A926BWL2-F1
#
_entry.id   AF-A0A926BWL2-F1
#
_cell.length_a   1.000
_cell.length_b   1.000
_cell.length_c   1.000
_cell.angle_alpha   90.00
_cell.angle_beta   90.00
_cell.angle_gamma   90.00
#
_symmetry.space_group_name_H-M   'P 1'
#
loop_
_entity.id
_entity.type
_entity.pdbx_description
1 polymer ?
#
loop_
_entity_poly.entity_id
_entity_poly.type
_entity_poly.pdbx_seq_one_letter_code
_entity_poly.pdbx_strand_id
1 'polypeptide(L)'
;MQLDRVARPSNVRAHNVARNPSARRVNGRRDARRLYVVGIALVLGLAVVVARLVALQIIDGDHYAELARRQYESRVVLAAERGAIYDRNGNLLATNALSYSFAVDPKHVENPIALADSFARVLGGDRSDYLTKIRQRNRSFVWIRRKVSGAPLEALRSITDNGVIRIKEPLRRFEYDSLGAQLLGYTDIDNEGIGGIENYFNDQLRGRAGFMIMQRDAAGRRRPDIDLPQTLPEHGSGLVLTIDINVQGIVEEELARGVRTAGAASGTAIALDPRTGEILAISSYPSFNPNNVRGADPATIRIRAITDTYEPGSTMKAITAAAA
;
A
#
# COMPACT_ATOMS: atom_id res chain seq x y z
N MET A 1 -25.52 -76.58 -87.16
CA MET A 1 -26.14 -77.58 -86.25
C MET A 1 -26.98 -76.78 -85.26
N GLN A 2 -28.13 -76.27 -85.72
CA GLN A 2 -29.47 -76.88 -85.65
C GLN A 2 -30.04 -76.82 -84.22
N LEU A 3 -30.96 -75.88 -83.96
CA LEU A 3 -32.44 -76.05 -83.90
C LEU A 3 -32.83 -76.31 -82.42
N ASP A 4 -33.89 -75.81 -81.80
CA ASP A 4 -35.17 -75.20 -82.19
C ASP A 4 -35.67 -74.38 -80.96
N ARG A 5 -36.36 -73.21 -81.07
CA ARG A 5 -37.80 -73.00 -81.39
C ARG A 5 -38.69 -73.67 -80.31
N VAL A 6 -39.72 -73.11 -79.67
CA VAL A 6 -40.83 -72.17 -79.99
C VAL A 6 -41.45 -71.80 -78.61
N ALA A 7 -41.91 -70.59 -78.29
CA ALA A 7 -43.30 -70.18 -78.52
C ALA A 7 -43.59 -68.69 -78.19
N ARG A 8 -44.48 -68.13 -79.01
CA ARG A 8 -45.17 -66.83 -79.01
C ARG A 8 -46.69 -67.12 -78.85
N PRO A 9 -47.63 -66.14 -78.85
CA PRO A 9 -47.62 -64.73 -78.42
C PRO A 9 -48.91 -64.30 -77.66
N SER A 10 -48.96 -63.05 -77.17
CA SER A 10 -50.11 -62.12 -77.32
C SER A 10 -49.71 -60.72 -76.83
N ASN A 11 -49.56 -59.71 -77.71
CA ASN A 11 -50.60 -58.74 -78.11
C ASN A 11 -51.23 -58.06 -76.87
N VAL A 12 -51.14 -56.75 -76.58
CA VAL A 12 -51.30 -55.54 -77.41
C VAL A 12 -50.91 -54.34 -76.54
N ARG A 13 -50.17 -53.35 -77.08
CA ARG A 13 -50.52 -51.91 -77.22
C ARG A 13 -49.25 -51.06 -77.32
N ALA A 14 -49.00 -50.58 -78.54
CA ALA A 14 -48.13 -49.44 -78.78
C ALA A 14 -48.75 -48.19 -78.16
N HIS A 15 -47.95 -47.44 -77.40
CA HIS A 15 -48.13 -45.99 -77.23
C HIS A 15 -46.82 -45.34 -77.61
N ASN A 16 -46.88 -44.69 -78.77
CA ASN A 16 -45.83 -43.87 -79.33
C ASN A 16 -46.07 -42.42 -78.86
N VAL A 17 -45.02 -41.60 -78.93
CA VAL A 17 -45.01 -40.13 -78.84
C VAL A 17 -44.96 -39.52 -77.42
N ALA A 18 -43.76 -39.08 -77.01
CA ALA A 18 -43.40 -37.65 -76.97
C ALA A 18 -42.08 -37.44 -76.21
N ARG A 19 -41.02 -37.05 -76.92
CA ARG A 19 -39.88 -36.33 -76.32
C ARG A 19 -40.42 -34.99 -75.81
N ASN A 20 -40.38 -34.76 -74.51
CA ASN A 20 -40.64 -33.45 -73.92
C ASN A 20 -39.39 -32.98 -73.16
N PRO A 21 -38.60 -32.02 -73.69
CA PRO A 21 -37.63 -31.32 -72.90
C PRO A 21 -38.37 -30.19 -72.17
N SER A 22 -39.04 -30.50 -71.06
CA SER A 22 -39.48 -29.45 -70.14
C SER A 22 -38.25 -28.94 -69.39
N ALA A 23 -37.58 -27.96 -70.01
CA ALA A 23 -36.64 -27.10 -69.34
C ALA A 23 -37.32 -26.55 -68.07
N ARG A 24 -36.90 -27.04 -66.91
CA ARG A 24 -37.13 -26.37 -65.63
C ARG A 24 -36.40 -25.02 -65.71
N ARG A 25 -37.08 -23.99 -66.22
CA ARG A 25 -36.71 -22.59 -66.00
C ARG A 25 -36.84 -22.35 -64.50
N VAL A 26 -35.77 -22.62 -63.76
CA VAL A 26 -35.58 -22.05 -62.43
C VAL A 26 -35.67 -20.54 -62.62
N ASN A 27 -36.57 -19.93 -61.86
CA ASN A 27 -36.98 -18.55 -62.02
C ASN A 27 -35.87 -17.62 -61.47
N GLY A 28 -34.68 -17.63 -62.11
CA GLY A 28 -33.44 -17.03 -61.62
C GLY A 28 -33.50 -15.52 -61.36
N ARG A 29 -34.54 -14.83 -61.85
CA ARG A 29 -34.80 -13.41 -61.55
C ARG A 29 -35.41 -13.18 -60.16
N ARG A 30 -36.22 -14.10 -59.63
CA ARG A 30 -36.84 -13.98 -58.30
C ARG A 30 -35.86 -14.37 -57.19
N ASP A 31 -35.03 -15.38 -57.44
CA ASP A 31 -33.99 -15.82 -56.50
C ASP A 31 -32.83 -14.82 -56.44
N ALA A 32 -32.42 -14.24 -57.58
CA ALA A 32 -31.42 -13.17 -57.61
C ALA A 32 -31.89 -11.89 -56.88
N ARG A 33 -33.17 -11.49 -57.03
CA ARG A 33 -33.73 -10.34 -56.31
C ARG A 33 -33.78 -10.58 -54.80
N ARG A 34 -34.13 -11.80 -54.37
CA ARG A 34 -34.10 -12.18 -52.94
C ARG A 34 -32.67 -12.16 -52.39
N LEU A 35 -31.71 -12.68 -53.16
CA LEU A 35 -30.28 -12.62 -52.80
C LEU A 35 -29.79 -11.17 -52.65
N TYR A 36 -30.22 -10.28 -53.55
CA TYR A 36 -29.84 -8.86 -53.53
C TYR A 36 -30.46 -8.12 -52.33
N VAL A 37 -31.73 -8.40 -52.01
CA VAL A 37 -32.41 -7.83 -50.83
C VAL A 37 -31.76 -8.32 -49.53
N VAL A 38 -31.43 -9.61 -49.43
CA VAL A 38 -30.70 -10.17 -48.29
C VAL A 38 -29.30 -9.56 -48.19
N GLY A 39 -28.59 -9.42 -49.32
CA GLY A 39 -27.28 -8.78 -49.37
C GLY A 39 -27.30 -7.33 -48.91
N ILE A 40 -28.27 -6.53 -49.37
CA ILE A 40 -28.46 -5.14 -48.92
C ILE A 40 -28.79 -5.09 -47.43
N ALA A 41 -29.69 -5.96 -46.94
CA ALA A 41 -30.01 -6.02 -45.52
C ALA A 41 -28.79 -6.37 -44.66
N LEU A 42 -27.92 -7.25 -45.15
CA LEU A 42 -26.69 -7.66 -44.47
C LEU A 42 -25.64 -6.52 -44.47
N VAL A 43 -25.48 -5.80 -45.59
CA VAL A 43 -24.61 -4.63 -45.68
C VAL A 43 -25.10 -3.50 -44.78
N LEU A 44 -26.42 -3.23 -44.74
CA LEU A 44 -27.00 -2.25 -43.84
C LEU A 44 -26.82 -2.66 -42.37
N GLY A 45 -27.02 -3.93 -42.04
CA GLY A 45 -26.75 -4.47 -40.70
C GLY A 45 -25.28 -4.30 -40.29
N LEU A 46 -24.34 -4.62 -41.20
CA LEU A 46 -22.91 -4.42 -40.98
C LEU A 46 -22.57 -2.94 -40.79
N ALA A 47 -23.16 -2.05 -41.59
CA ALA A 47 -22.95 -0.60 -41.48
C ALA A 47 -23.40 -0.07 -40.11
N VAL A 48 -24.51 -0.57 -39.56
CA VAL A 48 -24.97 -0.21 -38.20
C VAL A 48 -23.97 -0.67 -37.14
N VAL A 49 -23.43 -1.90 -37.25
CA VAL A 49 -22.41 -2.41 -36.33
C VAL A 49 -21.13 -1.57 -36.40
N VAL A 50 -20.65 -1.25 -37.61
CA VAL A 50 -19.46 -0.41 -37.81
C VAL A 50 -19.70 1.00 -37.27
N ALA A 51 -20.85 1.61 -37.55
CA ALA A 51 -21.21 2.92 -37.01
C ALA A 51 -21.24 2.91 -35.47
N ARG A 52 -21.76 1.85 -34.85
CA ARG A 52 -21.74 1.69 -33.39
C ARG A 52 -20.32 1.52 -32.85
N LEU A 53 -19.47 0.77 -33.54
CA LEU A 53 -18.06 0.60 -33.19
C LEU A 53 -17.30 1.93 -33.26
N VAL A 54 -17.50 2.71 -34.32
CA VAL A 54 -16.91 4.04 -34.49
C VAL A 54 -17.42 5.00 -33.40
N ALA A 55 -18.71 4.97 -33.08
CA ALA A 55 -19.25 5.78 -31.98
C ALA A 55 -18.58 5.41 -30.64
N LEU A 56 -18.43 4.12 -30.33
CA LEU A 56 -17.80 3.67 -29.10
C LEU A 56 -16.28 3.96 -29.06
N GLN A 57 -15.59 3.89 -30.19
CA GLN A 57 -14.13 4.06 -30.24
C GLN A 57 -13.68 5.52 -30.41
N ILE A 58 -14.44 6.36 -31.13
CA ILE A 58 -14.04 7.73 -31.48
C ILE A 58 -14.76 8.77 -30.61
N ILE A 59 -16.05 8.56 -30.28
CA ILE A 59 -16.84 9.54 -29.51
C ILE A 59 -16.68 9.30 -28.01
N ASP A 60 -16.82 8.04 -27.58
CA ASP A 60 -16.72 7.66 -26.17
C ASP A 60 -15.38 6.98 -25.82
N GLY A 61 -14.42 6.96 -26.75
CA GLY A 61 -13.15 6.26 -26.61
C GLY A 61 -12.38 6.67 -25.35
N ASP A 62 -12.29 7.98 -25.10
CA ASP A 62 -11.63 8.52 -23.91
C ASP A 62 -12.38 8.18 -22.62
N HIS A 63 -13.72 8.18 -22.65
CA HIS A 63 -14.55 7.84 -21.49
C HIS A 63 -14.40 6.36 -21.12
N TYR A 64 -14.46 5.44 -22.09
CA TYR A 64 -14.27 4.01 -21.87
C TYR A 64 -12.82 3.64 -21.56
N ALA A 65 -11.85 4.35 -22.15
CA ALA A 65 -10.44 4.21 -21.80
C ALA A 65 -10.19 4.66 -20.35
N GLU A 66 -10.79 5.75 -19.88
CA GLU A 66 -10.65 6.20 -18.49
C GLU A 66 -11.37 5.26 -17.52
N LEU A 67 -12.56 4.74 -17.88
CA LEU A 67 -13.26 3.73 -17.10
C LEU A 67 -12.42 2.46 -16.95
N ALA A 68 -11.84 1.99 -18.06
CA ALA A 68 -10.92 0.85 -18.08
C ALA A 68 -9.66 1.12 -17.26
N ARG A 69 -9.03 2.30 -17.41
CA ARG A 69 -7.88 2.72 -16.58
C ARG A 69 -8.23 2.67 -15.10
N ARG A 70 -9.36 3.24 -14.66
CA ARG A 70 -9.80 3.16 -13.25
C ARG A 70 -10.04 1.72 -12.76
N GLN A 71 -10.38 0.81 -13.67
CA GLN A 71 -10.65 -0.60 -13.35
C GLN A 71 -9.37 -1.45 -13.28
N TYR A 72 -8.36 -1.13 -14.12
CA TYR A 72 -7.13 -1.89 -14.26
C TYR A 72 -5.91 -1.24 -13.56
N GLU A 73 -5.92 0.07 -13.32
CA GLU A 73 -4.84 0.81 -12.66
C GLU A 73 -5.06 0.88 -11.15
N SER A 74 -4.20 0.20 -10.39
CA SER A 74 -4.12 0.36 -8.94
C SER A 74 -2.93 1.24 -8.60
N ARG A 75 -3.18 2.40 -7.99
CA ARG A 75 -2.12 3.22 -7.40
C ARG A 75 -1.60 2.54 -6.14
N VAL A 76 -0.29 2.27 -6.10
CA VAL A 76 0.43 1.86 -4.91
C VAL A 76 1.24 3.05 -4.43
N VAL A 77 0.99 3.48 -3.20
CA VAL A 77 1.76 4.56 -2.57
C VAL A 77 3.15 4.05 -2.27
N LEU A 78 4.17 4.76 -2.75
CA LEU A 78 5.55 4.52 -2.38
C LEU A 78 5.86 5.42 -1.19
N ALA A 79 5.96 4.83 0.00
CA ALA A 79 6.23 5.59 1.22
C ALA A 79 7.61 6.26 1.16
N ALA A 80 7.68 7.53 1.52
CA ALA A 80 8.94 8.24 1.69
C ALA A 80 9.58 7.88 3.03
N GLU A 81 10.89 7.74 3.03
CA GLU A 81 11.66 7.59 4.27
C GLU A 81 11.80 8.95 4.97
N ARG A 82 11.68 8.94 6.30
CA ARG A 82 11.85 10.15 7.10
C ARG A 82 13.32 10.56 7.16
N GLY A 83 13.57 11.85 7.29
CA GLY A 83 14.91 12.37 7.56
C GLY A 83 15.53 11.73 8.81
N ALA A 84 16.82 11.38 8.74
CA ALA A 84 17.56 10.93 9.90
C ALA A 84 17.86 12.12 10.83
N ILE A 85 17.86 11.87 12.14
CA ILE A 85 18.22 12.87 13.16
C ILE A 85 19.57 12.48 13.74
N TYR A 86 20.48 13.45 13.81
CA TYR A 86 21.83 13.30 14.33
C TYR A 86 22.07 14.23 15.51
N ASP A 87 22.99 13.85 16.38
CA ASP A 87 23.57 14.73 17.40
C ASP A 87 24.62 15.67 16.78
N ARG A 88 25.16 16.60 17.58
CA ARG A 88 26.16 17.59 17.13
C ARG A 88 27.47 16.97 16.61
N ASN A 89 27.76 15.73 16.99
CA ASN A 89 28.96 14.99 16.65
C ASN A 89 28.73 14.01 15.48
N GLY A 90 27.52 13.97 14.90
CA GLY A 90 27.14 13.07 13.81
C GLY A 90 26.67 11.67 14.25
N ASN A 91 26.44 11.45 15.54
CA ASN A 91 25.86 10.21 16.04
C ASN A 91 24.38 10.13 15.66
N LEU A 92 23.95 8.97 15.16
CA LEU A 92 22.58 8.75 14.71
C LEU A 92 21.64 8.59 15.92
N LEU A 93 20.66 9.49 16.04
CA LEU A 93 19.66 9.46 17.11
C LEU A 93 18.38 8.76 16.67
N ALA A 94 17.91 9.04 15.46
CA ALA A 94 16.70 8.45 14.90
C ALA A 94 16.83 8.21 13.39
N THR A 95 16.35 7.06 12.94
CA THR A 95 16.46 6.59 11.55
C THR A 95 15.23 5.77 11.14
N ASN A 96 15.28 5.18 9.94
CA ASN A 96 14.25 4.27 9.45
C ASN A 96 14.78 2.84 9.45
N ALA A 97 13.99 1.91 9.99
CA ALA A 97 14.20 0.49 9.86
C ALA A 97 13.38 -0.06 8.68
N LEU A 98 13.94 -1.07 8.01
CA LEU A 98 13.22 -1.82 7.00
C LEU A 98 12.06 -2.58 7.65
N SER A 99 10.84 -2.30 7.21
CA SER A 99 9.65 -3.01 7.65
C SER A 99 8.70 -3.31 6.50
N TYR A 100 7.87 -4.33 6.69
CA TYR A 100 6.82 -4.66 5.75
C TYR A 100 5.49 -4.76 6.47
N SER A 101 4.47 -4.24 5.80
CA SER A 101 3.08 -4.40 6.19
C SER A 101 2.42 -5.46 5.33
N PHE A 102 1.67 -6.30 6.01
CA PHE A 102 0.95 -7.42 5.43
C PHE A 102 -0.53 -7.10 5.39
N ALA A 103 -1.07 -7.13 4.19
CA ALA A 103 -2.49 -7.08 3.92
C ALA A 103 -2.88 -8.32 3.13
N VAL A 104 -4.18 -8.58 3.05
CA VAL A 104 -4.73 -9.68 2.27
C VAL A 104 -5.81 -9.13 1.34
N ASP A 105 -5.88 -9.64 0.12
CA ASP A 105 -7.07 -9.57 -0.72
C ASP A 105 -7.85 -10.88 -0.55
N PRO A 106 -8.91 -10.89 0.28
CA PRO A 106 -9.73 -12.06 0.53
C PRO A 106 -10.16 -12.80 -0.73
N LYS A 107 -10.38 -12.10 -1.85
CA LYS A 107 -10.87 -12.71 -3.10
C LYS A 107 -9.85 -13.66 -3.73
N HIS A 108 -8.56 -13.44 -3.49
CA HIS A 108 -7.46 -14.18 -4.11
C HIS A 108 -6.78 -15.16 -3.14
N VAL A 109 -7.31 -15.34 -1.93
CA VAL A 109 -6.80 -16.33 -0.97
C VAL A 109 -7.30 -17.73 -1.31
N GLU A 110 -6.36 -18.66 -1.44
CA GLU A 110 -6.61 -20.07 -1.76
C GLU A 110 -7.12 -20.83 -0.53
N ASN A 111 -6.38 -20.77 0.58
CA ASN A 111 -6.74 -21.45 1.83
C ASN A 111 -6.73 -20.49 3.04
N PRO A 112 -7.89 -19.90 3.38
CA PRO A 112 -8.02 -18.97 4.50
C PRO A 112 -7.57 -19.53 5.86
N ILE A 113 -7.78 -20.83 6.06
CA ILE A 113 -7.46 -21.53 7.30
C ILE A 113 -5.94 -21.64 7.45
N ALA A 114 -5.27 -22.22 6.45
CA ALA A 114 -3.81 -22.39 6.48
C ALA A 114 -3.06 -21.05 6.52
N LEU A 115 -3.59 -20.02 5.84
CA LEU A 115 -3.02 -18.68 5.86
C LEU A 115 -3.15 -18.02 7.25
N ALA A 116 -4.33 -18.13 7.89
CA ALA A 116 -4.52 -17.64 9.25
C ALA A 116 -3.60 -18.35 10.26
N ASP A 117 -3.43 -19.67 10.12
CA ASP A 117 -2.50 -20.45 10.94
C ASP A 117 -1.05 -19.99 10.78
N SER A 118 -0.64 -19.69 9.55
CA SER A 118 0.71 -19.18 9.26
C SER A 118 0.93 -17.80 9.87
N PHE A 119 -0.04 -16.90 9.75
CA PHE A 119 0.04 -15.58 10.39
C PHE A 119 0.05 -15.67 11.91
N ALA A 120 -0.80 -16.49 12.52
CA ALA A 120 -0.83 -16.65 13.97
C ALA A 120 0.48 -17.21 14.52
N ARG A 121 1.10 -18.18 13.82
CA ARG A 121 2.39 -18.76 14.21
C ARG A 121 3.53 -17.75 14.18
N VAL A 122 3.56 -16.88 13.17
CA VAL A 122 4.69 -15.96 12.95
C VAL A 122 4.50 -14.60 13.63
N LEU A 123 3.28 -14.06 13.62
CA LEU A 123 2.96 -12.74 14.18
C LEU A 123 2.41 -12.80 15.61
N GLY A 124 2.09 -14.00 16.11
CA GLY A 124 1.36 -14.20 17.36
C GLY A 124 -0.10 -13.75 17.27
N GLY A 125 -0.83 -13.83 18.38
CA GLY A 125 -2.25 -13.46 18.47
C GLY A 125 -3.21 -14.62 18.16
N ASP A 126 -4.52 -14.34 18.19
CA ASP A 126 -5.54 -15.35 17.93
C ASP A 126 -5.69 -15.59 16.42
N ARG A 127 -5.62 -16.86 16.03
CA ARG A 127 -5.95 -17.35 14.70
C ARG A 127 -7.35 -16.93 14.25
N SER A 128 -8.32 -16.90 15.16
CA SER A 128 -9.72 -16.54 14.88
C SER A 128 -9.85 -15.10 14.36
N ASP A 129 -9.05 -14.17 14.88
CA ASP A 129 -9.00 -12.78 14.43
C ASP A 129 -8.50 -12.68 12.99
N TYR A 130 -7.41 -13.40 12.68
CA TYR A 130 -6.85 -13.44 11.33
C TYR A 130 -7.82 -14.08 10.34
N LEU A 131 -8.44 -15.20 10.72
CA LEU A 131 -9.41 -15.89 9.88
C LEU A 131 -10.64 -15.02 9.59
N THR A 132 -11.11 -14.27 10.59
CA THR A 132 -12.23 -13.33 10.43
C THR A 132 -11.88 -12.23 9.44
N LYS A 133 -10.66 -11.66 9.51
CA LYS A 133 -10.17 -10.67 8.53
C LYS A 133 -10.06 -11.24 7.13
N ILE A 134 -9.54 -12.47 6.99
CA ILE A 134 -9.30 -13.12 5.69
C ILE A 134 -10.61 -13.56 5.02
N ARG A 135 -11.66 -13.88 5.77
CA ARG A 135 -12.96 -14.32 5.23
C ARG A 135 -13.83 -13.17 4.69
N GLN A 136 -13.42 -11.92 4.81
CA GLN A 136 -14.16 -10.74 4.32
C GLN A 136 -14.10 -10.61 2.79
N ARG A 137 -14.68 -11.57 2.04
CA ARG A 137 -14.68 -11.64 0.56
C ARG A 137 -15.30 -10.42 -0.14
N ASN A 138 -16.02 -9.56 0.58
CA ASN A 138 -16.54 -8.29 0.08
C ASN A 138 -15.46 -7.21 -0.09
N ARG A 139 -14.30 -7.36 0.57
CA ARG A 139 -13.18 -6.41 0.48
C ARG A 139 -12.10 -6.93 -0.46
N SER A 140 -11.40 -6.01 -1.12
CA SER A 140 -10.21 -6.30 -1.93
C SER A 140 -8.90 -6.04 -1.19
N PHE A 141 -8.98 -5.51 0.04
CA PHE A 141 -7.83 -5.14 0.85
C PHE A 141 -8.20 -5.13 2.33
N VAL A 142 -7.49 -5.92 3.14
CA VAL A 142 -7.66 -5.99 4.59
C VAL A 142 -6.29 -6.04 5.26
N TRP A 143 -6.01 -5.08 6.14
CA TRP A 143 -4.77 -5.09 6.93
C TRP A 143 -4.75 -6.26 7.92
N ILE A 144 -3.67 -7.05 7.86
CA ILE A 144 -3.40 -8.11 8.83
C ILE A 144 -2.54 -7.55 9.95
N ARG A 145 -1.37 -7.02 9.59
CA ARG A 145 -0.39 -6.41 10.50
C ARG A 145 0.46 -5.40 9.76
N ARG A 146 0.69 -4.24 10.36
CA ARG A 146 1.54 -3.18 9.78
C ARG A 146 2.91 -3.12 10.45
N LYS A 147 3.90 -2.64 9.69
CA LYS A 147 5.29 -2.34 10.09
C LYS A 147 5.98 -3.48 10.85
N VAL A 148 5.93 -4.69 10.28
CA VAL A 148 6.63 -5.87 10.81
C VAL A 148 8.09 -5.81 10.38
N SER A 149 9.01 -5.90 11.34
CA SER A 149 10.47 -5.88 11.13
C SER A 149 11.14 -7.07 11.85
N GLY A 150 12.42 -7.32 11.57
CA GLY A 150 13.22 -8.34 12.25
C GLY A 150 12.89 -9.78 11.85
N ALA A 151 13.08 -10.73 12.78
CA ALA A 151 12.96 -12.17 12.52
C ALA A 151 11.62 -12.65 11.94
N PRO A 152 10.44 -12.12 12.36
CA PRO A 152 9.16 -12.51 11.77
C PRO A 152 9.06 -12.21 10.27
N LEU A 153 9.80 -11.21 9.78
CA LEU A 153 9.76 -10.82 8.38
C LEU A 153 10.26 -11.94 7.46
N GLU A 154 11.36 -12.60 7.82
CA GLU A 154 11.93 -13.68 7.00
C GLU A 154 11.00 -14.90 6.92
N ALA A 155 10.33 -15.22 8.03
CA ALA A 155 9.33 -16.28 8.06
C ALA A 155 8.05 -15.92 7.26
N LEU A 156 7.67 -14.64 7.17
CA LEU A 156 6.53 -14.21 6.35
C LEU A 156 6.87 -14.09 4.87
N ARG A 157 8.16 -13.94 4.52
CA ARG A 157 8.61 -13.88 3.12
C ARG A 157 8.42 -15.20 2.38
N SER A 158 8.44 -16.32 3.09
CA SER A 158 8.23 -17.67 2.53
C SER A 158 6.76 -17.98 2.24
N ILE A 159 5.82 -17.15 2.69
CA ILE A 159 4.40 -17.31 2.36
C ILE A 159 4.17 -16.85 0.92
N THR A 160 3.80 -17.78 0.04
CA THR A 160 3.61 -17.55 -1.41
C THR A 160 2.15 -17.47 -1.84
N ASP A 161 1.21 -17.29 -0.91
CA ASP A 161 -0.23 -17.19 -1.24
C ASP A 161 -0.52 -15.94 -2.09
N ASN A 162 -1.26 -16.13 -3.18
CA ASN A 162 -1.58 -15.09 -4.17
C ASN A 162 -2.43 -13.93 -3.60
N GLY A 163 -3.15 -14.17 -2.50
CA GLY A 163 -3.93 -13.17 -1.80
C GLY A 163 -3.12 -12.30 -0.83
N VAL A 164 -1.86 -12.62 -0.55
CA VAL A 164 -1.03 -11.86 0.39
C VAL A 164 -0.37 -10.67 -0.29
N ILE A 165 -0.71 -9.48 0.21
CA ILE A 165 -0.16 -8.20 -0.25
C ILE A 165 0.92 -7.76 0.74
N ARG A 166 2.12 -7.50 0.22
CA ARG A 166 3.27 -7.02 0.98
C ARG A 166 3.59 -5.60 0.56
N ILE A 167 3.56 -4.67 1.51
CA ILE A 167 3.86 -3.26 1.27
C ILE A 167 5.10 -2.92 2.09
N LYS A 168 6.16 -2.45 1.42
CA LYS A 168 7.35 -1.94 2.11
C LYS A 168 6.98 -0.59 2.73
N GLU A 169 7.08 -0.48 4.04
CA GLU A 169 6.84 0.77 4.77
C GLU A 169 8.07 1.06 5.66
N PRO A 170 8.56 2.31 5.70
CA PRO A 170 9.58 2.68 6.67
C PRO A 170 9.00 2.67 8.09
N LEU A 171 9.73 2.06 9.02
CA LEU A 171 9.41 2.12 10.44
C LEU A 171 10.41 3.05 11.13
N ARG A 172 9.93 4.09 11.80
CA ARG A 172 10.80 4.97 12.59
C ARG A 172 11.46 4.17 13.72
N ARG A 173 12.77 4.33 13.87
CA ARG A 173 13.58 3.66 14.90
C ARG A 173 14.48 4.67 15.60
N PHE A 174 14.48 4.63 16.93
CA PHE A 174 15.36 5.41 17.79
C PHE A 174 16.49 4.52 18.30
N GLU A 175 17.73 4.97 18.15
CA GLU A 175 18.90 4.10 18.35
C GLU A 175 19.18 3.81 19.83
N TYR A 176 18.93 4.80 20.70
CA TYR A 176 19.29 4.74 22.13
C TYR A 176 18.10 4.48 23.06
N ASP A 177 17.04 3.83 22.55
CA ASP A 177 15.82 3.52 23.30
C ASP A 177 15.27 4.73 24.08
N SER A 178 15.31 4.74 25.42
CA SER A 178 14.76 5.80 26.24
C SER A 178 15.60 7.07 26.31
N LEU A 179 16.87 7.01 25.90
CA LEU A 179 17.79 8.14 25.96
C LEU A 179 17.36 9.22 24.96
N GLY A 180 17.10 10.43 25.48
CA GLY A 180 16.60 11.55 24.68
C GLY A 180 15.16 11.36 24.19
N ALA A 181 14.41 10.38 24.71
CA ALA A 181 13.08 10.03 24.19
C ALA A 181 12.07 11.19 24.22
N GLN A 182 12.04 11.95 25.32
CA GLN A 182 11.13 13.10 25.46
C GLN A 182 11.51 14.27 24.56
N LEU A 183 12.80 14.46 24.31
CA LEU A 183 13.31 15.46 23.39
C LEU A 183 12.98 15.06 21.94
N LEU A 184 13.39 13.87 21.53
CA LEU A 184 13.20 13.38 20.17
C LEU A 184 11.70 13.21 19.86
N GLY A 185 10.94 12.72 20.84
CA GLY A 185 9.53 12.40 20.71
C GLY A 185 9.31 11.04 20.07
N TYR A 186 8.20 10.92 19.33
CA TYR A 186 7.81 9.67 18.70
C TYR A 186 6.92 9.95 17.48
N THR A 187 6.78 8.92 16.64
CA THR A 187 5.90 8.95 15.46
C THR A 187 4.75 7.97 15.62
N ASP A 188 3.69 8.17 14.83
CA ASP A 188 2.59 7.23 14.73
C ASP A 188 2.86 6.07 13.73
N ILE A 189 1.82 5.27 13.48
CA ILE A 189 1.88 4.16 12.53
C ILE A 189 1.93 4.63 11.08
N ASP A 190 1.56 5.86 10.79
CA ASP A 190 1.59 6.47 9.46
C ASP A 190 2.85 7.32 9.25
N ASN A 191 3.78 7.26 10.20
CA ASN A 191 5.07 7.95 10.15
C ASN A 191 4.95 9.47 10.32
N GLU A 192 3.89 9.96 10.97
CA GLU A 192 3.71 11.36 11.35
C GLU A 192 4.30 11.61 12.74
N GLY A 193 5.01 12.73 12.91
CA GLY A 193 5.59 13.12 14.20
C GLY A 193 4.54 13.62 15.17
N ILE A 194 4.48 13.04 16.37
CA ILE A 194 3.45 13.35 17.38
C ILE A 194 3.99 14.19 18.53
N GLY A 195 5.22 13.95 18.97
CA GLY A 195 5.87 14.69 20.06
C GLY A 195 7.28 15.16 19.73
N GLY A 196 7.81 16.05 20.56
CA GLY A 196 9.22 16.47 20.53
C GLY A 196 9.67 17.05 19.19
N ILE A 197 10.94 16.81 18.88
CA ILE A 197 11.60 17.19 17.62
C ILE A 197 10.91 16.56 16.41
N GLU A 198 10.41 15.32 16.51
CA GLU A 198 9.68 14.65 15.43
C GLU A 198 8.45 15.42 14.97
N ASN A 199 7.69 15.99 15.91
CA ASN A 199 6.51 16.79 15.61
C ASN A 199 6.90 18.19 15.11
N TYR A 200 7.80 18.87 15.83
CA TYR A 200 8.17 20.24 15.49
C TYR A 200 8.78 20.36 14.08
N PHE A 201 9.63 19.40 13.69
CA PHE A 201 10.24 19.34 12.35
C PHE A 201 9.54 18.34 11.42
N ASN A 202 8.27 18.01 11.67
CA ASN A 202 7.57 16.98 10.90
C ASN A 202 7.56 17.28 9.40
N ASP A 203 7.38 18.55 9.01
CA ASP A 203 7.33 18.96 7.61
C ASP A 203 8.67 18.76 6.87
N GLN A 204 9.79 19.01 7.53
CA GLN A 204 11.12 18.76 6.98
C GLN A 204 11.46 17.27 6.97
N LEU A 205 11.04 16.55 8.01
CA LEU A 205 11.37 15.14 8.22
C LEU A 205 10.52 14.17 7.39
N ARG A 206 9.24 14.43 7.10
CA ARG A 206 8.34 13.43 6.50
C ARG A 206 8.61 13.08 5.04
N GLY A 207 9.21 14.00 4.28
CA GLY A 207 9.35 13.84 2.82
C GLY A 207 8.00 13.85 2.10
N ARG A 208 7.98 13.42 0.84
CA ARG A 208 6.76 13.32 0.03
C ARG A 208 6.62 11.94 -0.56
N ALA A 209 5.50 11.29 -0.25
CA ALA A 209 5.20 9.97 -0.78
C ALA A 209 5.06 10.01 -2.31
N GLY A 210 5.66 9.02 -2.96
CA GLY A 210 5.50 8.76 -4.38
C GLY A 210 4.30 7.86 -4.65
N PHE A 211 4.07 7.56 -5.93
CA PHE A 211 3.11 6.54 -6.33
C PHE A 211 3.60 5.79 -7.56
N MET A 212 3.27 4.52 -7.63
CA MET A 212 3.46 3.68 -8.81
C MET A 212 2.09 3.16 -9.24
N ILE A 213 1.77 3.30 -10.52
CA ILE A 213 0.56 2.70 -11.07
C ILE A 213 0.90 1.26 -11.46
N MET A 214 0.13 0.30 -10.94
CA MET A 214 0.26 -1.11 -11.30
C MET A 214 -0.96 -1.55 -12.10
N GLN A 215 -0.73 -2.30 -13.18
CA GLN A 215 -1.82 -2.90 -13.95
C GLN A 215 -2.29 -4.19 -13.27
N ARG A 216 -3.61 -4.32 -13.12
CA ARG A 216 -4.28 -5.49 -12.58
C ARG A 216 -4.75 -6.37 -13.73
N ASP A 217 -4.18 -7.56 -13.85
CA ASP A 217 -4.64 -8.58 -14.81
C ASP A 217 -6.08 -9.06 -14.46
N ALA A 218 -6.79 -9.70 -15.40
CA ALA A 218 -8.13 -10.27 -15.19
C ALA A 218 -8.17 -11.32 -14.07
N ALA A 219 -7.02 -11.95 -13.78
CA ALA A 219 -6.81 -12.85 -12.64
C ALA A 219 -6.39 -12.12 -11.33
N GLY A 220 -6.43 -10.78 -11.29
CA GLY A 220 -6.14 -9.96 -10.12
C GLY A 220 -4.66 -9.77 -9.78
N ARG A 221 -3.75 -10.40 -10.53
CA ARG A 221 -2.29 -10.29 -10.35
C ARG A 221 -1.83 -8.89 -10.73
N ARG A 222 -1.05 -8.26 -9.85
CA ARG A 222 -0.43 -6.95 -10.09
C ARG A 222 0.90 -7.18 -10.79
N ARG A 223 1.06 -6.68 -12.01
CA ARG A 223 2.37 -6.62 -12.67
C ARG A 223 2.83 -5.17 -12.69
N PRO A 224 4.09 -4.88 -12.29
CA PRO A 224 4.69 -3.61 -12.65
C PRO A 224 4.71 -3.54 -14.17
N ASP A 225 4.09 -2.51 -14.75
CA ASP A 225 4.25 -2.20 -16.15
C ASP A 225 5.23 -1.03 -16.24
N ILE A 226 6.27 -1.15 -17.08
CA ILE A 226 7.37 -0.18 -17.17
C ILE A 226 6.90 1.13 -17.80
N ASP A 227 5.80 1.11 -18.56
CA ASP A 227 5.29 2.25 -19.32
C ASP A 227 4.23 3.08 -18.55
N LEU A 228 3.90 2.72 -17.31
CA LEU A 228 2.94 3.47 -16.50
C LEU A 228 3.62 4.61 -15.71
N PRO A 229 2.99 5.80 -15.59
CA PRO A 229 3.53 6.91 -14.81
C PRO A 229 3.84 6.51 -13.36
N GLN A 230 5.08 6.74 -12.94
CA GLN A 230 5.51 6.62 -11.56
C GLN A 230 6.06 7.96 -11.07
N THR A 231 5.77 8.29 -9.82
CA THR A 231 6.45 9.34 -9.07
C THR A 231 7.24 8.67 -7.98
N LEU A 232 8.57 8.78 -8.02
CA LEU A 232 9.42 8.27 -6.95
C LEU A 232 9.19 9.09 -5.68
N PRO A 233 9.27 8.48 -4.49
CA PRO A 233 9.17 9.22 -3.24
C PRO A 233 10.35 10.18 -3.06
N GLU A 234 10.09 11.38 -2.56
CA GLU A 234 11.12 12.33 -2.11
C GLU A 234 11.35 12.09 -0.61
N HIS A 235 12.57 11.71 -0.24
CA HIS A 235 12.91 11.46 1.16
C HIS A 235 12.95 12.77 1.98
N GLY A 236 12.66 12.66 3.28
CA GLY A 236 12.74 13.79 4.19
C GLY A 236 14.17 14.28 4.41
N SER A 237 14.31 15.56 4.72
CA SER A 237 15.61 16.17 5.02
C SER A 237 16.10 15.73 6.40
N GLY A 238 17.39 15.40 6.51
CA GLY A 238 18.01 15.09 7.80
C GLY A 238 18.17 16.33 8.67
N LEU A 239 18.23 16.11 9.98
CA LEU A 239 18.40 17.17 10.99
C LEU A 239 19.62 16.87 11.86
N VAL A 240 20.43 17.89 12.12
CA VAL A 240 21.53 17.83 13.11
C VAL A 240 21.15 18.70 14.29
N LEU A 241 21.12 18.12 15.48
CA LEU A 241 20.79 18.81 16.74
C LEU A 241 22.06 19.39 17.38
N THR A 242 21.87 20.37 18.28
CA THR A 242 22.95 20.90 19.14
C THR A 242 23.31 19.97 20.30
N ILE A 243 22.47 18.95 20.51
CA ILE A 243 22.55 17.99 21.60
C ILE A 243 23.78 17.12 21.43
N ASP A 244 24.44 16.80 22.54
CA ASP A 244 25.50 15.80 22.60
C ASP A 244 24.94 14.56 23.31
N ILE A 245 24.93 13.42 22.63
CA ILE A 245 24.33 12.21 23.17
C ILE A 245 25.04 11.70 24.44
N ASN A 246 26.33 11.98 24.58
CA ASN A 246 27.10 11.58 25.76
C ASN A 246 26.72 12.45 26.96
N VAL A 247 26.60 13.76 26.75
CA VAL A 247 26.14 14.70 27.79
C VAL A 247 24.69 14.38 28.16
N GLN A 248 23.83 14.10 27.18
CA GLN A 248 22.45 13.67 27.41
C GLN A 248 22.40 12.41 28.30
N GLY A 249 23.24 11.41 28.02
CA GLY A 249 23.34 10.19 28.82
C GLY A 249 23.71 10.44 30.27
N ILE A 250 24.75 11.25 30.49
CA ILE A 250 25.17 11.65 31.84
C ILE A 250 24.04 12.37 32.57
N VAL A 251 23.41 13.38 31.92
CA VAL A 251 22.35 14.17 32.54
C VAL A 251 21.13 13.31 32.92
N GLU A 252 20.70 12.39 32.04
CA GLU A 252 19.60 11.48 32.34
C GLU A 252 19.92 10.49 33.47
N GLU A 253 21.13 9.94 33.49
CA GLU A 253 21.55 9.01 34.53
C GLU A 253 21.62 9.68 35.91
N GLU A 254 22.29 10.84 35.97
CA GLU A 254 22.43 11.63 37.20
C GLU A 254 21.08 12.13 37.70
N LEU A 255 20.20 12.60 36.80
CA LEU A 255 18.85 13.04 37.15
C LEU A 255 18.02 11.89 37.73
N ALA A 256 18.04 10.72 37.07
CA ALA A 256 17.32 9.55 37.53
C ALA A 256 17.84 9.08 38.90
N ARG A 257 19.15 9.14 39.12
CA ARG A 257 19.75 8.83 40.43
C ARG A 257 19.30 9.83 41.49
N GLY A 258 19.39 11.13 41.21
CA GLY A 258 18.99 12.19 42.13
C GLY A 258 17.52 12.11 42.53
N VAL A 259 16.62 11.88 41.57
CA VAL A 259 15.18 11.73 41.84
C VAL A 259 14.90 10.52 42.71
N ARG A 260 15.53 9.36 42.42
CA ARG A 260 15.37 8.14 43.22
C ARG A 260 15.90 8.31 44.64
N THR A 261 17.08 8.90 44.80
CA THR A 261 17.69 9.14 46.13
C THR A 261 16.86 10.13 46.95
N ALA A 262 16.29 11.16 46.32
CA ALA A 262 15.43 12.12 47.00
C ALA A 262 14.01 11.60 47.27
N GLY A 263 13.62 10.45 46.71
CA GLY A 263 12.24 9.97 46.75
C GLY A 263 11.25 10.93 46.06
N ALA A 264 11.73 11.70 45.08
CA ALA A 264 10.93 12.71 44.40
C ALA A 264 10.02 12.09 43.33
N ALA A 265 8.89 12.74 43.04
CA ALA A 265 7.94 12.27 42.03
C ALA A 265 8.47 12.47 40.59
N SER A 266 9.24 13.53 40.36
CA SER A 266 9.80 13.87 39.05
C SER A 266 11.01 14.78 39.21
N GLY A 267 11.79 14.92 38.15
CA GLY A 267 12.87 15.89 38.07
C GLY A 267 13.11 16.35 36.63
N THR A 268 13.82 17.46 36.48
CA THR A 268 14.17 18.07 35.19
C THR A 268 15.60 18.55 35.24
N ALA A 269 16.34 18.39 34.14
CA ALA A 269 17.69 18.93 34.01
C ALA A 269 17.92 19.49 32.59
N ILE A 270 18.69 20.58 32.52
CA ILE A 270 19.09 21.24 31.27
C ILE A 270 20.59 21.55 31.37
N ALA A 271 21.35 21.19 30.34
CA ALA A 271 22.73 21.62 30.16
C ALA A 271 22.84 22.42 28.85
N LEU A 272 23.45 23.60 28.92
CA LEU A 272 23.61 24.51 27.79
C LEU A 272 25.03 25.11 27.75
N ASP A 273 25.54 25.45 26.57
CA ASP A 273 26.76 26.26 26.43
C ASP A 273 26.40 27.74 26.59
N PRO A 274 26.90 28.43 27.64
CA PRO A 274 26.54 29.82 27.91
C PRO A 274 27.07 30.82 26.87
N ARG A 275 28.05 30.43 26.04
CA ARG A 275 28.64 31.30 25.02
C ARG A 275 27.82 31.33 23.74
N THR A 276 27.21 30.19 23.38
CA THR A 276 26.48 30.01 22.12
C THR A 276 24.96 29.94 22.32
N GLY A 277 24.50 29.61 23.53
CA GLY A 277 23.10 29.31 23.82
C GLY A 277 22.66 27.92 23.34
N GLU A 278 23.58 27.11 22.82
CA GLU A 278 23.27 25.73 22.39
C GLU A 278 22.85 24.87 23.58
N ILE A 279 21.75 24.14 23.44
CA ILE A 279 21.34 23.13 24.41
C ILE A 279 22.14 21.86 24.11
N LEU A 280 22.92 21.40 25.10
CA LEU A 280 23.74 20.19 25.04
C LEU A 280 22.98 18.97 25.50
N ALA A 281 22.11 19.14 26.50
CA ALA A 281 21.23 18.10 27.00
C ALA A 281 19.98 18.70 27.65
N ILE A 282 18.86 17.99 27.53
CA ILE A 282 17.60 18.37 28.18
C ILE A 282 16.81 17.09 28.49
N SER A 283 16.40 16.92 29.74
CA SER A 283 15.72 15.70 30.16
C SER A 283 14.68 15.95 31.26
N SER A 284 13.74 15.02 31.36
CA SER A 284 12.81 14.92 32.48
C SER A 284 12.69 13.47 32.93
N TYR A 285 12.53 13.26 34.23
CA TYR A 285 12.31 11.95 34.82
C TYR A 285 10.93 11.91 35.47
N PRO A 286 10.14 10.83 35.31
CA PRO A 286 10.42 9.61 34.53
C PRO A 286 10.34 9.80 33.00
N SER A 287 11.03 8.94 32.25
CA SER A 287 11.05 8.91 30.77
C SER A 287 10.26 7.69 30.21
N PHE A 288 10.23 7.53 28.90
CA PHE A 288 9.58 6.43 28.18
C PHE A 288 10.47 5.89 27.06
N ASN A 289 10.09 4.77 26.43
CA ASN A 289 10.76 4.27 25.23
C ASN A 289 9.96 4.70 23.96
N PRO A 290 10.54 5.50 23.06
CA PRO A 290 9.86 5.98 21.85
C PRO A 290 9.72 4.90 20.78
N ASN A 291 10.48 3.81 20.85
CA ASN A 291 10.25 2.61 20.03
C ASN A 291 9.02 1.80 20.51
N ASN A 292 8.55 2.02 21.75
CA ASN A 292 7.35 1.37 22.30
C ASN A 292 6.51 2.32 23.17
N VAL A 293 5.70 3.15 22.51
CA VAL A 293 4.83 4.13 23.17
C VAL A 293 3.51 3.52 23.67
N ARG A 294 3.19 2.27 23.27
CA ARG A 294 1.91 1.65 23.63
C ARG A 294 1.85 1.39 25.14
N GLY A 295 0.88 2.03 25.79
CA GLY A 295 0.70 1.92 27.25
C GLY A 295 1.63 2.80 28.07
N ALA A 296 2.41 3.69 27.43
CA ALA A 296 3.15 4.72 28.16
C ALA A 296 2.17 5.72 28.81
N ASP A 297 2.48 6.13 30.03
CA ASP A 297 1.73 7.19 30.72
C ASP A 297 1.97 8.53 30.00
N PRO A 298 0.93 9.26 29.56
CA PRO A 298 1.09 10.58 28.96
C PRO A 298 1.95 11.55 29.79
N ALA A 299 1.99 11.41 31.12
CA ALA A 299 2.80 12.24 31.99
C ALA A 299 4.32 11.97 31.91
N THR A 300 4.75 10.83 31.37
CA THR A 300 6.17 10.51 31.11
C THR A 300 6.63 10.92 29.72
N ILE A 301 5.68 11.19 28.81
CA ILE A 301 5.98 11.57 27.42
C ILE A 301 6.39 13.05 27.32
N ARG A 302 5.80 13.92 28.13
CA ARG A 302 6.07 15.36 28.08
C ARG A 302 7.46 15.70 28.63
N ILE A 303 8.08 16.71 28.04
CA ILE A 303 9.33 17.29 28.53
C ILE A 303 9.03 18.43 29.50
N ARG A 304 9.10 18.12 30.80
CA ARG A 304 8.70 19.05 31.88
C ARG A 304 9.50 20.34 31.88
N ALA A 305 10.73 20.30 31.38
CA ALA A 305 11.57 21.48 31.15
C ALA A 305 10.89 22.58 30.30
N ILE A 306 9.98 22.18 29.40
CA ILE A 306 9.31 23.10 28.47
C ILE A 306 7.84 23.27 28.86
N THR A 307 7.18 22.21 29.31
CA THR A 307 5.72 22.22 29.53
C THR A 307 5.29 22.68 30.93
N ASP A 308 6.12 22.45 31.95
CA ASP A 308 5.70 22.63 33.34
C ASP A 308 6.29 23.94 33.88
N THR A 309 5.43 24.82 34.40
CA THR A 309 5.85 26.05 35.07
C THR A 309 6.09 25.78 36.57
N TYR A 310 7.12 26.39 37.13
CA TYR A 310 7.42 26.31 38.56
C TYR A 310 7.91 27.66 39.08
N GLU A 311 7.75 27.88 40.38
CA GLU A 311 8.28 29.09 41.04
C GLU A 311 9.80 28.96 41.20
N PRO A 312 10.60 29.87 40.64
CA PRO A 312 12.05 29.73 40.61
C PRO A 312 12.73 29.98 41.98
N GLY A 313 12.00 30.55 42.94
CA GLY A 313 12.48 30.75 44.32
C GLY A 313 13.81 31.50 44.39
N SER A 314 14.75 31.00 45.20
CA SER A 314 16.04 31.66 45.42
C SER A 314 16.93 31.73 44.17
N THR A 315 16.66 30.97 43.10
CA THR A 315 17.45 31.07 41.86
C THR A 315 17.29 32.42 41.16
N MET A 316 16.15 33.11 41.32
CA MET A 316 15.94 34.46 40.75
C MET A 316 16.74 35.55 41.42
N LYS A 317 17.24 35.33 42.65
CA LYS A 317 17.97 36.36 43.41
C LYS A 317 19.21 36.84 42.68
N ALA A 318 19.85 35.99 41.87
CA ALA A 318 20.99 36.38 41.04
C ALA A 318 20.60 37.47 40.02
N ILE A 319 19.43 37.37 39.40
CA ILE A 319 18.93 38.36 38.44
C ILE A 319 18.54 39.64 39.19
N THR A 320 17.86 39.53 40.33
CA THR A 320 17.51 40.70 41.16
C THR A 320 18.77 41.45 41.62
N ALA A 321 19.83 40.74 41.99
CA ALA A 321 21.10 41.33 42.38
C ALA A 321 21.84 41.99 41.20
N ALA A 322 21.74 41.43 39.99
CA ALA A 322 22.33 42.03 38.79
C ALA A 322 21.57 43.27 38.28
N ALA A 323 20.29 43.41 38.64
CA ALA A 323 19.46 44.55 38.28
C ALA A 323 19.54 45.72 39.27
N ALA A 324 20.08 45.48 40.48
CA ALA A 324 20.27 46.48 41.52
C ALA A 324 21.58 47.25 41.31
#